data_AF-A0A4D4KCW9-F1
#
_entry.id   AF-A0A4D4KCW9-F1
#
_cell.length_a   1.000
_cell.length_b   1.000
_cell.length_c   1.000
_cell.angle_alpha   90.00
_cell.angle_beta   90.00
_cell.angle_gamma   90.00
#
_symmetry.space_group_name_H-M   'P 1'
#
loop_
_entity.id
_entity.type
_entity.pdbx_description
1 polymer ?
#
loop_
_entity_poly.entity_id
_entity_poly.type
_entity_poly.pdbx_seq_one_letter_code
_entity_poly.pdbx_strand_id
1 'polypeptide(L)'
;MIDNADDPAILEEGGWLRASPRGTVVVTTRYATSRAWRGAVLHPVDMLPTGDAAQVLCDLAPNAGTPAAAEQVAIRLGCLPLALTLAGSYLHHQLLESWSMDDYRTRLEDDPIGLMDQGADLDSGRPESRHLVSRTWQLSLDALTDQGLPEATTLLRLLSCWSADPLPLAVLAPASLGGTGLLDKGRVEPAMRGLINHSLATIVSAPTGAGGERPVRCVQVHGVLLDSVASGTPVEQRAALTEAAALLLESALPAEAGSGGGDGYVALLAPHAAGLLRLVDGGAAERVVELAVRLSERIHENGDYAAALALAQEAAGAGERVLGTEHPLTLSAQHRVGRSLFRLGRYEESEELHRQVLQVRERALGVHHPDTLESCFALRQPLHLMQRYEEDLALLRRAAEGQQTVLGATHPKTLKSRSILIVLLAEVGEDQEFGRTAPDTVADCEQALGHDHPTTLDARLNYAYGLLQFGDAQRAEPLARQNLADRERLHGPEHPLTLAALSLLSMVSAELHQWVEAIELMRHAVADRERLFGPDHPFVPRGHVEVATLLARAGQIEEAQTLARAVLPQCERILGSDHPETLRARQVLGP
;
A
#
# COMPACT_ATOMS: atom_id res chain seq x y z
N MET A 1 2.95 18.60 -4.52
CA MET A 1 4.39 18.56 -4.25
C MET A 1 4.73 17.12 -3.92
N ILE A 2 5.76 16.55 -4.54
CA ILE A 2 6.29 15.23 -4.22
C ILE A 2 7.63 15.47 -3.53
N ASP A 3 7.76 15.04 -2.29
CA ASP A 3 8.96 15.25 -1.50
C ASP A 3 9.81 13.96 -1.47
N ASN A 4 11.14 14.08 -1.53
CA ASN A 4 12.10 12.97 -1.50
C ASN A 4 11.83 11.85 -2.53
N ALA A 5 11.68 12.21 -3.81
CA ALA A 5 11.58 11.22 -4.90
C ALA A 5 12.93 10.52 -5.14
N ASP A 6 13.27 9.57 -4.26
CA ASP A 6 14.53 8.84 -4.25
C ASP A 6 14.55 7.62 -5.18
N ASP A 7 13.38 7.19 -5.67
CA ASP A 7 13.25 6.28 -6.80
C ASP A 7 12.35 6.90 -7.89
N PRO A 8 12.95 7.56 -8.90
CA PRO A 8 12.20 8.19 -9.97
C PRO A 8 11.45 7.20 -10.88
N ALA A 9 11.80 5.91 -10.89
CA ALA A 9 11.18 4.91 -11.77
C ALA A 9 9.71 4.67 -11.41
N ILE A 10 9.37 4.75 -10.11
CA ILE A 10 8.00 4.62 -9.60
C ILE A 10 7.06 5.67 -10.22
N LEU A 11 7.57 6.86 -10.53
CA LEU A 11 6.80 7.94 -11.13
C LEU A 11 6.59 7.76 -12.63
N GLU A 12 7.47 7.00 -13.30
CA GLU A 12 7.34 6.63 -14.72
C GLU A 12 6.29 5.53 -14.93
N GLU A 13 6.37 4.43 -14.16
CA GLU A 13 5.49 3.26 -14.35
C GLU A 13 4.01 3.57 -14.12
N GLY A 14 3.69 4.44 -13.16
CA GLY A 14 2.31 4.81 -12.88
C GLY A 14 1.76 6.00 -13.70
N GLY A 15 2.58 6.64 -14.54
CA GLY A 15 2.15 7.79 -15.36
C GLY A 15 1.64 9.00 -14.54
N TRP A 16 2.18 9.21 -13.34
CA TRP A 16 1.72 10.21 -12.36
C TRP A 16 2.23 11.63 -12.65
N LEU A 17 3.39 11.76 -13.29
CA LEU A 17 3.92 13.04 -13.75
C LEU A 17 3.24 13.48 -15.06
N ARG A 18 2.05 14.06 -14.94
CA ARG A 18 1.33 14.62 -16.07
C ARG A 18 1.48 16.13 -16.11
N ALA A 19 1.96 16.65 -17.24
CA ALA A 19 1.92 18.09 -17.50
C ALA A 19 0.44 18.52 -17.66
N SER A 20 0.02 19.49 -16.85
CA SER A 20 -1.32 20.07 -16.92
C SER A 20 -1.22 21.59 -16.95
N PRO A 21 -1.98 22.30 -17.81
CA PRO A 21 -2.02 23.75 -17.81
C PRO A 21 -2.74 24.33 -16.57
N ARG A 22 -3.34 23.48 -15.72
CA ARG A 22 -4.15 23.88 -14.55
C ARG A 22 -3.43 23.75 -13.21
N GLY A 23 -2.17 23.33 -13.18
CA GLY A 23 -1.44 23.18 -11.92
C GLY A 23 0.05 22.94 -12.10
N THR A 24 0.80 23.14 -11.02
CA THR A 24 2.25 22.93 -10.96
C THR A 24 2.57 21.78 -10.01
N VAL A 25 3.34 20.80 -10.49
CA VAL A 25 3.90 19.74 -9.65
C VAL A 25 5.35 20.11 -9.35
N VAL A 26 5.65 20.31 -8.06
CA VAL A 26 7.01 20.48 -7.56
C VAL A 26 7.50 19.14 -7.02
N VAL A 27 8.70 18.73 -7.42
CA VAL A 27 9.34 17.50 -6.95
C VAL A 27 10.70 17.86 -6.34
N THR A 28 10.99 17.36 -5.16
CA THR A 28 12.34 17.38 -4.59
C THR A 28 12.97 15.99 -4.78
N THR A 29 14.22 15.94 -5.23
CA THR A 29 14.93 14.67 -5.48
C THR A 29 16.43 14.89 -5.40
N ARG A 30 17.15 13.83 -4.98
CA ARG A 30 18.61 13.78 -5.07
C ARG A 30 19.12 13.32 -6.45
N TYR A 31 18.24 12.81 -7.32
CA TYR A 31 18.60 12.20 -8.61
C TYR A 31 18.22 13.07 -9.80
N ALA A 32 18.95 14.17 -10.01
CA ALA A 32 18.68 15.13 -11.08
C ALA A 32 18.81 14.56 -12.51
N THR A 33 19.52 13.44 -12.69
CA THR A 33 19.86 12.87 -14.01
C THR A 33 18.87 11.83 -14.53
N SER A 34 17.80 11.53 -13.78
CA SER A 34 16.83 10.52 -14.20
C SER A 34 16.08 10.90 -15.48
N ARG A 35 15.74 9.88 -16.28
CA ARG A 35 14.89 10.04 -17.47
C ARG A 35 13.46 10.48 -17.10
N ALA A 36 13.05 10.25 -15.87
CA ALA A 36 11.73 10.62 -15.34
C ALA A 36 11.48 12.14 -15.40
N TRP A 37 12.54 12.95 -15.42
CA TRP A 37 12.46 14.41 -15.39
C TRP A 37 12.48 15.06 -16.78
N ARG A 38 12.35 14.27 -17.86
CA ARG A 38 12.31 14.80 -19.23
C ARG A 38 11.14 15.79 -19.38
N GLY A 39 11.48 17.06 -19.62
CA GLY A 39 10.51 18.15 -19.77
C GLY A 39 10.24 18.96 -18.50
N ALA A 40 10.83 18.59 -17.35
CA ALA A 40 10.78 19.39 -16.14
C ALA A 40 11.79 20.55 -16.15
N VAL A 41 11.48 21.64 -15.45
CA VAL A 41 12.44 22.71 -15.16
C VAL A 41 13.21 22.32 -13.90
N LEU A 42 14.52 22.13 -14.02
CA LEU A 42 15.38 21.75 -12.91
C LEU A 42 15.85 23.01 -12.17
N HIS A 43 15.60 23.05 -10.86
CA HIS A 43 16.06 24.10 -9.96
C HIS A 43 17.08 23.52 -8.97
N PRO A 44 18.40 23.72 -9.18
CA PRO A 44 19.40 23.28 -8.22
C PRO A 44 19.27 24.07 -6.92
N VAL A 45 19.34 23.38 -5.78
CA VAL A 45 19.38 23.99 -4.45
C VAL A 45 20.81 23.92 -3.93
N ASP A 46 21.52 25.05 -4.00
CA ASP A 46 22.91 25.20 -3.55
C ASP A 46 23.02 25.73 -2.12
N MET A 47 24.26 25.86 -1.62
CA MET A 47 24.54 26.46 -0.33
C MET A 47 24.13 27.94 -0.30
N LEU A 48 23.84 28.44 0.90
CA LEU A 48 23.53 29.86 1.06
C LEU A 48 24.77 30.72 0.75
N PRO A 49 24.59 31.90 0.13
CA PRO A 49 25.64 32.91 0.12
C PRO A 49 26.12 33.21 1.54
N THR A 50 27.41 33.46 1.71
CA THR A 50 28.02 33.58 3.05
C THR A 50 27.37 34.68 3.90
N GLY A 51 27.00 35.82 3.30
CA GLY A 51 26.30 36.89 4.00
C GLY A 51 24.90 36.48 4.48
N ASP A 52 24.14 35.78 3.66
CA ASP A 52 22.82 35.26 4.02
C ASP A 52 22.93 34.17 5.10
N ALA A 53 23.94 33.31 4.99
CA ALA A 53 24.23 32.26 5.97
C ALA A 53 24.60 32.85 7.35
N ALA A 54 25.40 33.92 7.38
CA ALA A 54 25.70 34.67 8.60
C ALA A 54 24.44 35.31 9.19
N GLN A 55 23.59 35.88 8.34
CA GLN A 55 22.32 36.49 8.76
C GLN A 55 21.41 35.46 9.42
N VAL A 56 21.31 34.23 8.89
CA VAL A 56 20.54 33.14 9.52
C VAL A 56 21.00 32.88 10.96
N LEU A 57 22.32 32.82 11.21
CA LEU A 57 22.84 32.62 12.57
C LEU A 57 22.54 33.81 13.48
N CYS A 58 22.64 35.04 12.99
CA CYS A 58 22.27 36.24 13.73
C CYS A 58 20.77 36.28 14.05
N ASP A 59 19.91 35.82 13.15
CA ASP A 59 18.46 35.79 13.36
C ASP A 59 18.07 34.73 14.40
N LEU A 60 18.70 33.57 14.36
CA LEU A 60 18.44 32.47 15.29
C LEU A 60 19.03 32.72 16.69
N ALA A 61 20.21 33.32 16.76
CA ALA A 61 20.95 33.58 17.99
C ALA A 61 21.45 35.03 18.06
N PRO A 62 20.53 36.03 18.18
CA PRO A 62 20.87 37.45 18.07
C PRO A 62 21.80 37.95 19.18
N ASN A 63 21.85 37.25 20.30
CA ASN A 63 22.67 37.62 21.47
C ASN A 63 23.97 36.82 21.56
N ALA A 64 24.28 35.94 20.60
CA ALA A 64 25.40 35.02 20.69
C ALA A 64 26.71 35.54 20.06
N GLY A 65 26.71 36.66 19.34
CA GLY A 65 27.94 37.18 18.74
C GLY A 65 27.73 38.33 17.77
N THR A 66 28.81 38.74 17.10
CA THR A 66 28.79 39.78 16.06
C THR A 66 28.53 39.17 14.67
N PRO A 67 28.05 39.94 13.68
CA PRO A 67 27.90 39.46 12.31
C PRO A 67 29.20 38.89 11.71
N ALA A 68 30.36 39.41 12.09
CA ALA A 68 31.65 38.88 11.65
C ALA A 68 31.95 37.50 12.24
N ALA A 69 31.61 37.28 13.53
CA ALA A 69 31.73 35.95 14.15
C ALA A 69 30.73 34.97 13.53
N ALA A 70 29.51 35.42 13.23
CA ALA A 70 28.49 34.63 12.52
C ALA A 70 28.98 34.20 11.13
N GLU A 71 29.63 35.09 10.40
CA GLU A 71 30.21 34.79 9.08
C GLU A 71 31.26 33.68 9.17
N GLN A 72 32.15 33.73 10.16
CA GLN A 72 33.17 32.69 10.35
C GLN A 72 32.56 31.32 10.71
N VAL A 73 31.56 31.29 11.59
CA VAL A 73 30.82 30.06 11.90
C VAL A 73 30.10 29.54 10.66
N ALA A 74 29.45 30.42 9.89
CA ALA A 74 28.73 30.05 8.67
C ALA A 74 29.64 29.45 7.60
N ILE A 75 30.82 30.04 7.37
CA ILE A 75 31.85 29.49 6.48
C ILE A 75 32.26 28.10 6.97
N ARG A 76 32.50 27.94 8.28
CA ARG A 76 32.94 26.66 8.84
C ARG A 76 31.89 25.56 8.71
N LEU A 77 30.61 25.91 8.82
CA LEU A 77 29.48 25.00 8.60
C LEU A 77 29.17 24.77 7.11
N GLY A 78 30.03 25.25 6.21
CA GLY A 78 29.87 25.08 4.75
C GLY A 78 28.66 25.83 4.19
N CYS A 79 28.14 26.82 4.91
CA CYS A 79 26.92 27.57 4.58
C CYS A 79 25.69 26.66 4.33
N LEU A 80 25.65 25.50 4.99
CA LEU A 80 24.57 24.52 4.91
C LEU A 80 23.38 24.98 5.77
N PRO A 81 22.18 25.22 5.21
CA PRO A 81 21.01 25.68 5.98
C PRO A 81 20.71 24.83 7.21
N LEU A 82 20.76 23.50 7.09
CA LEU A 82 20.52 22.58 8.21
C LEU A 82 21.55 22.77 9.34
N ALA A 83 22.84 22.86 9.01
CA ALA A 83 23.90 23.02 10.00
C ALA A 83 23.79 24.38 10.70
N LEU A 84 23.47 25.44 9.95
CA LEU A 84 23.23 26.78 10.49
C LEU A 84 22.04 26.78 11.45
N THR A 85 20.93 26.13 11.10
CA THR A 85 19.74 26.04 11.96
C THR A 85 20.04 25.34 13.29
N LEU A 86 20.75 24.21 13.23
CA LEU A 86 21.15 23.44 14.40
C LEU A 86 22.11 24.24 15.30
N ALA A 87 23.12 24.90 14.71
CA ALA A 87 24.05 25.75 15.45
C ALA A 87 23.37 26.97 16.07
N GLY A 88 22.50 27.65 15.32
CA GLY A 88 21.74 28.80 15.82
C GLY A 88 20.81 28.42 16.97
N SER A 89 20.10 27.29 16.84
CA SER A 89 19.23 26.78 17.90
C SER A 89 20.00 26.38 19.16
N TYR A 90 21.18 25.78 19.00
CA TYR A 90 22.09 25.48 20.10
C TYR A 90 22.53 26.75 20.84
N LEU A 91 23.00 27.76 20.11
CA LEU A 91 23.45 29.03 20.67
C LEU A 91 22.32 29.80 21.38
N HIS A 92 21.08 29.67 20.91
CA HIS A 92 19.92 30.34 21.50
C HIS A 92 19.50 29.76 22.87
N HIS A 93 19.57 28.44 23.04
CA HIS A 93 18.95 27.74 24.20
C HIS A 93 19.88 27.57 25.41
N GLN A 94 20.94 28.36 25.51
CA GLN A 94 21.89 28.30 26.62
C GLN A 94 21.47 29.21 27.76
N LEU A 95 21.42 28.69 28.99
CA LEU A 95 20.86 29.39 30.14
C LEU A 95 21.90 29.86 31.16
N LEU A 96 22.87 29.01 31.53
CA LEU A 96 23.82 29.30 32.63
C LEU A 96 25.24 29.60 32.13
N GLU A 97 25.72 28.84 31.15
CA GLU A 97 26.97 29.11 30.44
C GLU A 97 26.62 29.43 28.99
N SER A 98 26.74 30.70 28.59
CA SER A 98 26.43 31.17 27.24
C SER A 98 27.70 31.20 26.39
N TRP A 99 27.83 30.23 25.48
CA TRP A 99 28.84 30.21 24.43
C TRP A 99 28.56 31.33 23.45
N SER A 100 29.60 32.09 23.14
CA SER A 100 29.59 32.96 21.98
C SER A 100 29.75 32.16 20.69
N MET A 101 29.47 32.79 19.55
CA MET A 101 29.78 32.25 18.23
C MET A 101 31.28 31.91 18.09
N ASP A 102 32.18 32.65 18.76
CA ASP A 102 33.61 32.36 18.78
C ASP A 102 33.96 31.12 19.61
N ASP A 103 33.29 30.91 20.75
CA ASP A 103 33.43 29.71 21.57
C ASP A 103 32.93 28.48 20.80
N TYR A 104 31.79 28.61 20.14
CA TYR A 104 31.22 27.57 19.28
C TYR A 104 32.18 27.21 18.13
N ARG A 105 32.75 28.22 17.46
CA ARG A 105 33.76 28.00 16.41
C ARG A 105 34.98 27.25 16.95
N THR A 106 35.49 27.63 18.11
CA THR A 106 36.64 26.97 18.73
C THR A 106 36.33 25.50 19.08
N ARG A 107 35.12 25.23 19.57
CA ARG A 107 34.65 23.85 19.81
C ARG A 107 34.35 23.07 18.54
N LEU A 108 34.23 23.73 17.39
CA LEU A 108 34.27 23.09 16.07
C LEU A 108 35.70 22.80 15.57
N GLU A 109 36.74 23.28 16.26
CA GLU A 109 38.16 23.10 15.90
C GLU A 109 38.87 22.05 16.78
N ASP A 110 38.56 21.97 18.08
CA ASP A 110 39.29 21.21 19.11
C ASP A 110 39.22 19.66 19.06
N ASP A 111 38.77 19.02 17.97
CA ASP A 111 38.83 17.55 17.87
C ASP A 111 39.23 17.07 16.46
N PRO A 112 40.49 16.63 16.26
CA PRO A 112 40.98 15.99 15.06
C PRO A 112 41.10 14.46 15.26
N ILE A 113 40.00 13.70 15.27
CA ILE A 113 40.08 12.24 15.22
C ILE A 113 39.11 11.68 14.18
N GLY A 114 39.70 10.93 13.24
CA GLY A 114 38.98 10.15 12.24
C GLY A 114 38.05 9.14 12.88
N LEU A 115 36.75 9.37 12.74
CA LEU A 115 35.80 8.26 12.71
C LEU A 115 36.01 7.57 11.36
N MET A 116 36.68 6.43 11.42
CA MET A 116 36.90 5.52 10.30
C MET A 116 35.58 5.32 9.56
N ASP A 117 35.61 5.82 8.32
CA ASP A 117 34.73 5.44 7.24
C ASP A 117 34.77 3.91 7.08
N GLN A 118 33.81 3.23 7.68
CA GLN A 118 33.49 1.84 7.37
C GLN A 118 32.07 1.79 6.83
N GLY A 119 31.95 2.02 5.52
CA GLY A 119 30.81 1.58 4.74
C GLY A 119 29.94 2.70 4.18
N ALA A 120 30.49 3.53 3.29
CA ALA A 120 29.69 4.16 2.26
C ALA A 120 30.44 4.09 0.92
N ASP A 121 29.80 3.48 -0.08
CA ASP A 121 30.31 3.45 -1.44
C ASP A 121 30.63 4.86 -1.94
N LEU A 122 31.84 4.97 -2.47
CA LEU A 122 32.49 6.15 -2.99
C LEU A 122 31.84 6.57 -4.32
N ASP A 123 30.71 7.26 -4.31
CA ASP A 123 30.24 7.95 -5.53
C ASP A 123 29.42 9.23 -5.32
N SER A 124 29.58 9.95 -4.21
CA SER A 124 29.05 11.32 -4.09
C SER A 124 30.01 12.27 -3.36
N GLY A 125 30.46 13.32 -4.05
CA GLY A 125 31.56 14.20 -3.65
C GLY A 125 31.29 15.17 -2.49
N ARG A 126 30.66 14.77 -1.37
CA ARG A 126 30.53 15.62 -0.16
C ARG A 126 30.67 14.88 1.20
N PRO A 127 31.78 14.18 1.49
CA PRO A 127 32.03 13.64 2.84
C PRO A 127 32.05 14.74 3.93
N GLU A 128 32.65 15.90 3.62
CA GLU A 128 32.86 16.99 4.58
C GLU A 128 31.57 17.61 5.14
N SER A 129 30.52 17.74 4.31
CA SER A 129 29.23 18.32 4.72
C SER A 129 28.50 17.47 5.77
N ARG A 130 28.60 16.13 5.66
CA ARG A 130 27.97 15.20 6.61
C ARG A 130 28.69 15.23 7.96
N HIS A 131 30.01 15.31 7.96
CA HIS A 131 30.81 15.45 9.18
C HIS A 131 30.47 16.74 9.96
N LEU A 132 30.25 17.86 9.25
CA LEU A 132 29.89 19.14 9.88
C LEU A 132 28.49 19.09 10.52
N VAL A 133 27.49 18.54 9.83
CA VAL A 133 26.16 18.33 10.40
C VAL A 133 26.24 17.40 11.62
N SER A 134 27.03 16.32 11.54
CA SER A 134 27.26 15.37 12.63
C SER A 134 27.71 16.04 13.92
N ARG A 135 28.76 16.86 13.83
CA ARG A 135 29.31 17.59 14.99
C ARG A 135 28.32 18.58 15.60
N THR A 136 27.54 19.24 14.75
CA THR A 136 26.59 20.28 15.17
C THR A 136 25.46 19.72 16.04
N TRP A 137 24.89 18.57 15.67
CA TRP A 137 23.85 17.95 16.51
C TRP A 137 24.42 17.23 17.73
N GLN A 138 25.64 16.66 17.65
CA GLN A 138 26.29 16.04 18.80
C GLN A 138 26.49 17.05 19.94
N LEU A 139 26.93 18.28 19.62
CA LEU A 139 27.02 19.37 20.61
C LEU A 139 25.67 19.68 21.29
N SER A 140 24.57 19.65 20.53
CA SER A 140 23.23 19.82 21.09
C SER A 140 22.81 18.67 22.01
N LEU A 141 23.16 17.42 21.69
CA LEU A 141 22.90 16.28 22.57
C LEU A 141 23.74 16.29 23.84
N ASP A 142 25.02 16.69 23.72
CA ASP A 142 25.91 16.81 24.87
C ASP A 142 25.38 17.88 25.84
N ALA A 143 24.94 19.03 25.34
CA ALA A 143 24.32 20.06 26.17
C ALA A 143 23.00 19.61 26.81
N LEU A 144 22.16 18.85 26.10
CA LEU A 144 20.95 18.26 26.70
C LEU A 144 21.31 17.26 27.81
N THR A 145 22.38 16.49 27.62
CA THR A 145 22.88 15.54 28.62
C THR A 145 23.40 16.26 29.86
N ASP A 146 24.16 17.34 29.69
CA ASP A 146 24.66 18.20 30.77
C ASP A 146 23.53 18.90 31.54
N GLN A 147 22.41 19.21 30.87
CA GLN A 147 21.17 19.70 31.49
C GLN A 147 20.38 18.59 32.20
N GLY A 148 20.92 17.38 32.25
CA GLY A 148 20.32 16.24 32.91
C GLY A 148 19.19 15.60 32.10
N LEU A 149 19.25 15.63 30.76
CA LEU A 149 18.31 14.95 29.84
C LEU A 149 19.04 13.93 28.91
N PRO A 150 19.75 12.93 29.44
CA PRO A 150 20.42 11.90 28.62
C PRO A 150 19.45 11.10 27.74
N GLU A 151 18.16 11.04 28.11
CA GLU A 151 17.11 10.36 27.36
C GLU A 151 16.87 10.96 25.96
N ALA A 152 17.25 12.22 25.73
CA ALA A 152 17.17 12.84 24.40
C ALA A 152 18.06 12.11 23.39
N THR A 153 19.25 11.68 23.81
CA THR A 153 20.17 10.90 22.97
C THR A 153 19.59 9.53 22.64
N THR A 154 19.04 8.83 23.63
CA THR A 154 18.40 7.51 23.41
C THR A 154 17.18 7.64 22.51
N LEU A 155 16.35 8.67 22.69
CA LEU A 155 15.18 8.92 21.86
C LEU A 155 15.56 9.22 20.41
N LEU A 156 16.61 10.02 20.18
CA LEU A 156 17.08 10.33 18.83
C LEU A 156 17.69 9.10 18.13
N ARG A 157 18.42 8.25 18.87
CA ARG A 157 18.89 6.96 18.36
C ARG A 157 17.74 6.02 18.00
N LEU A 158 16.70 5.97 18.83
CA LEU A 158 15.49 5.20 18.53
C LEU A 158 14.79 5.74 17.27
N LEU A 159 14.68 7.07 17.13
CA LEU A 159 14.12 7.70 15.94
C LEU A 159 14.91 7.36 14.66
N SER A 160 16.22 7.14 14.76
CA SER A 160 17.07 6.73 13.63
C SER A 160 16.82 5.31 13.13
N CYS A 161 16.03 4.51 13.85
CA CYS A 161 15.59 3.19 13.38
C CYS A 161 14.47 3.25 12.34
N TRP A 162 13.79 4.40 12.19
CA TRP A 162 12.67 4.58 11.27
C TRP A 162 13.02 5.55 10.13
N SER A 163 12.14 5.63 9.12
CA SER A 163 12.27 6.62 8.03
C SER A 163 12.16 8.07 8.51
N ALA A 164 12.70 9.00 7.72
CA ALA A 164 12.58 10.45 7.90
C ALA A 164 11.17 11.01 7.57
N ASP A 165 10.26 10.14 7.13
CA ASP A 165 8.84 10.47 6.94
C ASP A 165 8.15 10.88 8.26
N PRO A 166 6.98 11.53 8.22
CA PRO A 166 6.24 11.90 9.42
C PRO A 166 5.78 10.70 10.26
N LEU A 167 6.45 10.43 11.39
CA LEU A 167 6.11 9.36 12.33
C LEU A 167 4.98 9.77 13.28
N PRO A 168 3.83 9.06 13.32
CA PRO A 168 2.75 9.39 14.24
C PRO A 168 3.20 9.41 15.71
N LEU A 169 2.86 10.46 16.45
CA LEU A 169 3.22 10.59 17.86
C LEU A 169 2.66 9.47 18.74
N ALA A 170 1.59 8.80 18.30
CA ALA A 170 1.00 7.64 18.98
C ALA A 170 2.00 6.47 19.11
N VAL A 171 2.93 6.33 18.17
CA VAL A 171 4.03 5.33 18.24
C VAL A 171 4.93 5.60 19.46
N LEU A 172 5.09 6.86 19.83
CA LEU A 172 5.92 7.31 20.95
C LEU A 172 5.10 7.58 22.22
N ALA A 173 3.93 6.95 22.35
CA ALA A 173 3.14 7.08 23.57
C ALA A 173 3.93 6.59 24.79
N PRO A 174 3.97 7.34 25.91
CA PRO A 174 4.75 6.94 27.10
C PRO A 174 4.38 5.55 27.62
N ALA A 175 3.12 5.13 27.48
CA ALA A 175 2.67 3.81 27.87
C ALA A 175 3.40 2.70 27.11
N SER A 176 3.54 2.84 25.79
CA SER A 176 4.23 1.92 24.89
C SER A 176 5.74 1.95 25.11
N LEU A 177 6.33 3.15 25.25
CA LEU A 177 7.78 3.33 25.43
C LEU A 177 8.31 2.70 26.71
N GLY A 178 7.64 2.86 27.85
CA GLY A 178 8.11 2.23 29.09
C GLY A 178 7.98 0.70 29.10
N GLY A 179 7.33 0.09 28.11
CA GLY A 179 7.36 -1.36 27.88
C GLY A 179 8.66 -1.85 27.23
N THR A 180 9.42 -0.97 26.59
CA THR A 180 10.69 -1.31 25.90
C THR A 180 11.89 -1.38 26.85
N GLY A 181 11.79 -0.80 28.05
CA GLY A 181 12.89 -0.70 29.00
C GLY A 181 14.00 0.29 28.61
N LEU A 182 13.92 0.95 27.44
CA LEU A 182 14.93 1.90 26.96
C LEU A 182 14.80 3.30 27.58
N LEU A 183 13.56 3.72 27.87
CA LEU A 183 13.23 5.07 28.28
C LEU A 183 12.22 5.03 29.43
N ASP A 184 12.44 5.88 30.44
CA ASP A 184 11.45 6.11 31.48
C ASP A 184 10.27 6.94 30.95
N LYS A 185 9.04 6.51 31.24
CA LYS A 185 7.79 7.12 30.75
C LYS A 185 7.71 8.61 31.09
N GLY A 186 8.17 9.00 32.29
CA GLY A 186 8.15 10.39 32.75
C GLY A 186 9.17 11.31 32.05
N ARG A 187 10.11 10.73 31.30
CA ARG A 187 11.27 11.43 30.72
C ARG A 187 11.17 11.61 29.21
N VAL A 188 10.23 10.90 28.56
CA VAL A 188 9.98 10.98 27.11
C VAL A 188 9.55 12.38 26.67
N GLU A 189 8.58 12.99 27.35
CA GLU A 189 8.09 14.32 26.96
C GLU A 189 9.15 15.43 27.15
N PRO A 190 9.87 15.51 28.30
CA PRO A 190 11.00 16.42 28.44
C PRO A 190 12.09 16.20 27.38
N ALA A 191 12.44 14.95 27.08
CA ALA A 191 13.43 14.62 26.06
C ALA A 191 13.00 15.09 24.66
N MET A 192 11.75 14.81 24.26
CA MET A 192 11.19 15.27 22.98
C MET A 192 11.14 16.79 22.89
N ARG A 193 10.76 17.48 23.97
CA ARG A 193 10.79 18.94 24.03
C ARG A 193 12.21 19.49 23.88
N GLY A 194 13.20 18.85 24.50
CA GLY A 194 14.62 19.17 24.32
C GLY A 194 15.07 19.03 22.86
N LEU A 195 14.73 17.93 22.20
CA LEU A 195 15.03 17.72 20.78
C LEU A 195 14.39 18.82 19.90
N ILE A 196 13.13 19.18 20.16
CA ILE A 196 12.43 20.23 19.40
C ILE A 196 13.07 21.60 19.62
N ASN A 197 13.40 21.96 20.87
CA ASN A 197 14.02 23.25 21.18
C ASN A 197 15.40 23.39 20.50
N HIS A 198 16.14 22.30 20.36
CA HIS A 198 17.41 22.27 19.64
C HIS A 198 17.28 22.06 18.12
N SER A 199 16.06 22.14 17.57
CA SER A 199 15.77 21.89 16.13
C SER A 199 16.24 20.52 15.62
N LEU A 200 16.37 19.54 16.52
CA LEU A 200 16.71 18.14 16.19
C LEU A 200 15.48 17.34 15.76
N ALA A 201 14.29 17.79 16.13
CA ALA A 201 13.01 17.20 15.73
C ALA A 201 11.98 18.30 15.53
N THR A 202 10.96 18.05 14.71
CA THR A 202 9.85 18.97 14.48
C THR A 202 8.51 18.24 14.59
N ILE A 203 7.44 18.98 14.89
CA ILE A 203 6.08 18.43 14.88
C ILE A 203 5.37 18.92 13.63
N VAL A 204 4.88 17.98 12.84
CA VAL A 204 4.13 18.23 11.60
C VAL A 204 2.73 17.62 11.69
N SER A 205 1.83 18.09 10.85
CA SER A 205 0.47 17.56 10.72
C SER A 205 0.34 16.85 9.38
N ALA A 206 0.26 15.52 9.42
CA ALA A 206 0.11 14.70 8.22
C ALA A 206 -1.38 14.45 7.92
N PRO A 207 -1.82 14.62 6.67
CA PRO A 207 -3.18 14.26 6.27
C PRO A 207 -3.34 12.73 6.25
N THR A 208 -4.48 12.20 6.70
CA THR A 208 -4.77 10.76 6.68
C THR A 208 -5.67 10.33 5.51
N GLY A 209 -5.46 10.91 4.34
CA GLY A 209 -6.21 10.58 3.12
C GLY A 209 -7.35 11.54 2.81
N ALA A 210 -8.16 11.20 1.81
CA ALA A 210 -9.11 12.11 1.17
C ALA A 210 -10.40 12.38 1.98
N GLY A 211 -10.60 11.71 3.11
CA GLY A 211 -11.90 11.60 3.78
C GLY A 211 -12.07 12.43 5.05
N GLY A 212 -11.82 13.75 5.06
CA GLY A 212 -12.20 14.64 6.19
C GLY A 212 -11.67 14.25 7.58
N GLU A 213 -10.76 13.28 7.66
CA GLU A 213 -10.17 12.79 8.89
C GLU A 213 -9.26 13.87 9.50
N ARG A 214 -9.19 13.88 10.83
CA ARG A 214 -8.34 14.84 11.53
C ARG A 214 -6.88 14.56 11.19
N PRO A 215 -6.08 15.60 10.85
CA PRO A 215 -4.67 15.40 10.57
C PRO A 215 -3.97 14.79 11.78
N VAL A 216 -3.11 13.82 11.52
CA VAL A 216 -2.34 13.13 12.56
C VAL A 216 -1.11 13.97 12.87
N ARG A 217 -0.87 14.18 14.17
CA ARG A 217 0.36 14.84 14.62
C ARG A 217 1.51 13.85 14.56
N CYS A 218 2.54 14.22 13.84
CA CYS A 218 3.73 13.41 13.64
C CYS A 218 4.98 14.14 14.15
N VAL A 219 5.96 13.37 14.59
CA VAL A 219 7.33 13.84 14.72
C VAL A 219 8.04 13.62 13.39
N GLN A 220 8.83 14.60 12.97
CA GLN A 220 9.67 14.49 11.78
C GLN A 220 11.08 14.93 12.12
N VAL A 221 12.05 14.11 11.72
CA VAL A 221 13.48 14.36 11.90
C VAL A 221 14.12 14.32 10.52
N HIS A 222 15.09 15.21 10.31
CA HIS A 222 15.77 15.32 9.02
C HIS A 222 16.58 14.03 8.70
N GLY A 223 16.43 13.48 7.50
CA GLY A 223 17.06 12.20 7.12
C GLY A 223 18.58 12.17 7.28
N VAL A 224 19.30 13.22 6.84
CA VAL A 224 20.76 13.32 7.05
C VAL A 224 21.17 13.22 8.52
N LEU A 225 20.33 13.75 9.43
CA LEU A 225 20.58 13.65 10.86
C LEU A 225 20.34 12.23 11.33
N LEU A 226 19.24 11.58 10.92
CA LEU A 226 18.96 10.19 11.26
C LEU A 226 20.07 9.24 10.77
N ASP A 227 20.51 9.38 9.52
CA ASP A 227 21.61 8.60 8.94
C ASP A 227 22.91 8.77 9.75
N SER A 228 23.23 10.01 10.11
CA SER A 228 24.40 10.33 10.94
C SER A 228 24.29 9.70 12.33
N VAL A 229 23.13 9.78 12.97
CA VAL A 229 22.88 9.20 14.30
C VAL A 229 22.94 7.67 14.24
N ALA A 230 22.34 7.05 13.23
CA ALA A 230 22.38 5.61 13.01
C ALA A 230 23.83 5.11 12.83
N SER A 231 24.63 5.82 12.03
CA SER A 231 26.05 5.49 11.82
C SER A 231 26.88 5.58 13.11
N GLY A 232 26.65 6.61 13.92
CA GLY A 232 27.32 6.82 15.21
C GLY A 232 26.77 5.98 16.36
N THR A 233 25.70 5.20 16.14
CA THR A 233 25.10 4.37 17.18
C THR A 233 25.97 3.12 17.45
N PRO A 234 26.39 2.87 18.70
CA PRO A 234 27.20 1.71 19.05
C PRO A 234 26.53 0.39 18.64
N VAL A 235 27.31 -0.54 18.07
CA VAL A 235 26.80 -1.82 17.54
C VAL A 235 26.02 -2.61 18.60
N GLU A 236 26.51 -2.63 19.84
CA GLU A 236 25.89 -3.27 21.01
C GLU A 236 24.45 -2.79 21.28
N GLN A 237 24.12 -1.54 20.91
CA GLN A 237 22.81 -0.93 21.15
C GLN A 237 21.84 -1.11 19.98
N ARG A 238 22.34 -1.36 18.77
CA ARG A 238 21.52 -1.39 17.54
C ARG A 238 20.42 -2.44 17.63
N ALA A 239 20.73 -3.64 18.11
CA ALA A 239 19.75 -4.71 18.23
C ALA A 239 18.60 -4.34 19.19
N ALA A 240 18.91 -3.76 20.35
CA ALA A 240 17.89 -3.35 21.33
C ALA A 240 17.02 -2.19 20.81
N LEU A 241 17.62 -1.25 20.09
CA LEU A 241 16.90 -0.14 19.46
C LEU A 241 15.96 -0.62 18.35
N THR A 242 16.44 -1.49 17.46
CA THR A 242 15.62 -2.06 16.38
C THR A 242 14.47 -2.90 16.93
N GLU A 243 14.72 -3.72 17.95
CA GLU A 243 13.68 -4.51 18.64
C GLU A 243 12.61 -3.61 19.27
N ALA A 244 13.03 -2.55 19.98
CA ALA A 244 12.10 -1.59 20.55
C ALA A 244 11.32 -0.81 19.48
N ALA A 245 11.98 -0.40 18.40
CA ALA A 245 11.35 0.29 17.30
C ALA A 245 10.29 -0.57 16.60
N ALA A 246 10.57 -1.86 16.42
CA ALA A 246 9.61 -2.84 15.89
C ALA A 246 8.41 -3.02 16.84
N LEU A 247 8.65 -3.17 18.15
CA LEU A 247 7.59 -3.31 19.17
C LEU A 247 6.67 -2.10 19.22
N LEU A 248 7.23 -0.89 19.15
CA LEU A 248 6.44 0.34 19.18
C LEU A 248 5.58 0.48 17.93
N LEU A 249 6.14 0.17 16.76
CA LEU A 249 5.41 0.24 15.49
C LEU A 249 4.31 -0.83 15.42
N GLU A 250 4.58 -2.04 15.93
CA GLU A 250 3.57 -3.09 16.07
C GLU A 250 2.44 -2.68 17.03
N SER A 251 2.77 -2.10 18.19
CA SER A 251 1.77 -1.62 19.16
C SER A 251 0.88 -0.50 18.64
N ALA A 252 1.38 0.24 17.64
CA ALA A 252 0.66 1.32 17.00
C ALA A 252 -0.26 0.83 15.87
N LEU A 253 -0.13 -0.42 15.42
CA LEU A 253 -0.96 -0.98 14.37
C LEU A 253 -2.36 -1.30 14.94
N PRO A 254 -3.45 -0.80 14.33
CA PRO A 254 -4.81 -1.10 14.79
C PRO A 254 -5.10 -2.60 14.79
N ALA A 255 -5.74 -3.09 15.87
CA ALA A 255 -6.00 -4.52 16.06
C ALA A 255 -6.99 -5.13 15.04
N GLU A 256 -7.90 -4.33 14.47
CA GLU A 256 -8.94 -4.82 13.56
C GLU A 256 -8.81 -4.23 12.14
N ALA A 257 -9.17 -5.04 11.13
CA ALA A 257 -9.54 -4.58 9.79
C ALA A 257 -10.95 -3.99 9.83
N GLY A 258 -11.07 -2.78 10.37
CA GLY A 258 -12.34 -2.06 10.49
C GLY A 258 -12.56 -1.11 9.33
N SER A 259 -13.79 -1.08 8.81
CA SER A 259 -14.28 -0.28 7.69
C SER A 259 -13.84 1.20 7.72
N GLY A 260 -12.85 1.53 6.88
CA GLY A 260 -12.69 2.84 6.22
C GLY A 260 -12.21 4.05 7.03
N GLY A 261 -11.73 3.86 8.28
CA GLY A 261 -11.35 4.98 9.16
C GLY A 261 -9.92 4.96 9.72
N GLY A 262 -9.06 4.07 9.23
CA GLY A 262 -7.66 3.91 9.69
C GLY A 262 -6.64 3.89 8.54
N ASP A 263 -7.08 4.12 7.32
CA ASP A 263 -6.34 3.74 6.11
C ASP A 263 -5.17 4.68 5.85
N GLY A 264 -5.37 5.99 6.04
CA GLY A 264 -4.28 6.96 5.98
C GLY A 264 -3.30 6.84 7.14
N TYR A 265 -3.76 6.41 8.32
CA TYR A 265 -2.86 6.16 9.45
C TYR A 265 -1.92 4.98 9.19
N VAL A 266 -2.44 3.88 8.64
CA VAL A 266 -1.63 2.71 8.26
C VAL A 266 -0.61 3.08 7.18
N ALA A 267 -0.99 3.92 6.20
CA ALA A 267 -0.07 4.40 5.18
C ALA A 267 1.12 5.18 5.76
N LEU A 268 0.91 5.95 6.84
CA LEU A 268 2.00 6.67 7.54
C LEU A 268 3.00 5.72 8.21
N LEU A 269 2.61 4.48 8.55
CA LEU A 269 3.51 3.51 9.19
C LEU A 269 4.41 2.77 8.19
N ALA A 270 4.03 2.72 6.91
CA ALA A 270 4.71 1.92 5.89
C ALA A 270 6.18 2.29 5.68
N PRO A 271 6.55 3.58 5.54
CA PRO A 271 7.96 3.96 5.35
C PRO A 271 8.83 3.59 6.55
N HIS A 272 8.26 3.60 7.75
CA HIS A 272 8.96 3.24 8.98
C HIS A 272 9.24 1.75 9.08
N ALA A 273 8.31 0.90 8.62
CA ALA A 273 8.56 -0.54 8.48
C ALA A 273 9.64 -0.83 7.42
N ALA A 274 9.60 -0.15 6.27
CA ALA A 274 10.64 -0.21 5.24
C ALA A 274 12.02 0.20 5.79
N GLY A 275 12.09 1.27 6.58
CA GLY A 275 13.31 1.69 7.29
C GLY A 275 13.87 0.58 8.20
N LEU A 276 13.02 -0.07 8.98
CA LEU A 276 13.44 -1.19 9.85
C LEU A 276 13.94 -2.40 9.07
N LEU A 277 13.31 -2.75 7.95
CA LEU A 277 13.73 -3.87 7.09
C LEU A 277 15.16 -3.70 6.54
N ARG A 278 15.58 -2.45 6.31
CA ARG A 278 16.95 -2.12 5.87
C ARG A 278 17.98 -2.25 7.00
N LEU A 279 17.57 -2.07 8.25
CA LEU A 279 18.45 -2.08 9.42
C LEU A 279 18.51 -3.43 10.16
N VAL A 280 17.51 -4.29 9.95
CA VAL A 280 17.38 -5.50 10.76
C VAL A 280 18.43 -6.54 10.39
N ASP A 281 19.13 -7.04 11.42
CA ASP A 281 20.10 -8.13 11.37
C ASP A 281 19.87 -9.04 12.60
N GLY A 282 19.50 -10.32 12.39
CA GLY A 282 19.34 -11.28 13.49
C GLY A 282 18.04 -11.15 14.29
N GLY A 283 18.12 -11.03 15.62
CA GLY A 283 17.04 -11.41 16.57
C GLY A 283 15.67 -10.73 16.40
N ALA A 284 15.60 -9.52 15.85
CA ALA A 284 14.34 -8.81 15.59
C ALA A 284 13.74 -9.11 14.21
N ALA A 285 14.43 -9.88 13.38
CA ALA A 285 14.10 -10.07 11.97
C ALA A 285 12.70 -10.63 11.73
N GLU A 286 12.32 -11.68 12.46
CA GLU A 286 10.98 -12.28 12.31
C GLU A 286 9.89 -11.23 12.56
N ARG A 287 10.01 -10.46 13.65
CA ARG A 287 9.03 -9.42 13.99
C ARG A 287 8.96 -8.32 12.94
N VAL A 288 10.10 -7.83 12.47
CA VAL A 288 10.14 -6.74 11.48
C VAL A 288 9.55 -7.20 10.14
N VAL A 289 9.90 -8.41 9.67
CA VAL A 289 9.35 -8.98 8.43
C VAL A 289 7.86 -9.25 8.58
N GLU A 290 7.41 -9.84 9.70
CA GLU A 290 5.99 -10.07 9.97
C GLU A 290 5.19 -8.76 10.00
N LEU A 291 5.70 -7.73 10.66
CA LEU A 291 5.07 -6.41 10.71
C LEU A 291 4.91 -5.82 9.30
N ALA A 292 5.95 -5.88 8.47
CA ALA A 292 5.89 -5.40 7.10
C ALA A 292 4.92 -6.21 6.22
N VAL A 293 4.85 -7.54 6.40
CA VAL A 293 3.86 -8.39 5.73
C VAL A 293 2.43 -7.98 6.11
N ARG A 294 2.15 -7.76 7.40
CA ARG A 294 0.84 -7.33 7.90
C ARG A 294 0.46 -5.94 7.39
N LEU A 295 1.41 -5.00 7.39
CA LEU A 295 1.21 -3.65 6.84
C LEU A 295 0.92 -3.70 5.34
N SER A 296 1.71 -4.47 4.57
CA SER A 296 1.49 -4.60 3.11
C SER A 296 0.13 -5.22 2.79
N GLU A 297 -0.35 -6.19 3.58
CA GLU A 297 -1.70 -6.73 3.46
C GLU A 297 -2.76 -5.65 3.68
N ARG A 298 -2.64 -4.84 4.72
CA ARG A 298 -3.64 -3.79 5.00
C ARG A 298 -3.65 -2.71 3.92
N ILE A 299 -2.47 -2.29 3.46
CA ILE A 299 -2.35 -1.33 2.35
C ILE A 299 -2.99 -1.91 1.07
N HIS A 300 -2.79 -3.20 0.81
CA HIS A 300 -3.41 -3.91 -0.32
C HIS A 300 -4.94 -3.95 -0.20
N GLU A 301 -5.48 -4.24 0.98
CA GLU A 301 -6.93 -4.24 1.25
C GLU A 301 -7.55 -2.87 1.02
N ASN A 302 -6.81 -1.80 1.30
CA ASN A 302 -7.22 -0.41 1.09
C ASN A 302 -7.13 0.05 -0.37
N GLY A 303 -6.60 -0.80 -1.26
CA GLY A 303 -6.55 -0.56 -2.70
C GLY A 303 -5.28 0.10 -3.22
N ASP A 304 -4.33 0.47 -2.35
CA ASP A 304 -3.03 0.97 -2.80
C ASP A 304 -2.07 -0.19 -3.11
N TYR A 305 -2.31 -0.83 -4.26
CA TYR A 305 -1.56 -2.01 -4.66
C TYR A 305 -0.08 -1.71 -4.96
N ALA A 306 0.26 -0.47 -5.31
CA ALA A 306 1.63 -0.07 -5.61
C ALA A 306 2.45 0.06 -4.32
N ALA A 307 1.94 0.77 -3.31
CA ALA A 307 2.60 0.86 -2.01
C ALA A 307 2.70 -0.51 -1.31
N ALA A 308 1.65 -1.34 -1.42
CA ALA A 308 1.67 -2.70 -0.92
C ALA A 308 2.74 -3.56 -1.60
N LEU A 309 2.89 -3.44 -2.93
CA LEU A 309 3.92 -4.15 -3.69
C LEU A 309 5.33 -3.74 -3.21
N ALA A 310 5.60 -2.43 -3.11
CA ALA A 310 6.90 -1.93 -2.69
C ALA A 310 7.30 -2.45 -1.30
N LEU A 311 6.41 -2.34 -0.32
CA LEU A 311 6.69 -2.82 1.04
C LEU A 311 6.84 -4.35 1.09
N ALA A 312 6.03 -5.10 0.34
CA ALA A 312 6.14 -6.55 0.27
C ALA A 312 7.46 -7.01 -0.38
N GLN A 313 7.97 -6.28 -1.38
CA GLN A 313 9.27 -6.55 -2.01
C GLN A 313 10.43 -6.28 -1.04
N GLU A 314 10.39 -5.16 -0.31
CA GLU A 314 11.38 -4.89 0.75
C GLU A 314 11.33 -5.97 1.84
N ALA A 315 10.13 -6.41 2.23
CA ALA A 315 9.96 -7.49 3.21
C ALA A 315 10.50 -8.84 2.72
N ALA A 316 10.27 -9.16 1.44
CA ALA A 316 10.78 -10.38 0.82
C ALA A 316 12.32 -10.35 0.75
N GLY A 317 12.91 -9.25 0.27
CA GLY A 317 14.37 -9.11 0.18
C GLY A 317 15.06 -9.14 1.54
N ALA A 318 14.49 -8.47 2.54
CA ALA A 318 14.99 -8.55 3.92
C ALA A 318 14.86 -9.97 4.48
N GLY A 319 13.69 -10.61 4.32
CA GLY A 319 13.45 -11.99 4.75
C GLY A 319 14.43 -12.98 4.13
N GLU A 320 14.70 -12.89 2.83
CA GLU A 320 15.71 -13.71 2.15
C GLU A 320 17.11 -13.49 2.73
N ARG A 321 17.48 -12.23 2.98
CA ARG A 321 18.78 -11.84 3.53
C ARG A 321 19.02 -12.36 4.95
N VAL A 322 18.01 -12.31 5.83
CA VAL A 322 18.21 -12.54 7.28
C VAL A 322 17.52 -13.79 7.84
N LEU A 323 16.42 -14.25 7.25
CA LEU A 323 15.68 -15.46 7.67
C LEU A 323 15.93 -16.65 6.73
N GLY A 324 16.33 -16.36 5.48
CA GLY A 324 16.52 -17.34 4.42
C GLY A 324 15.31 -17.49 3.49
N THR A 325 15.53 -18.10 2.33
CA THR A 325 14.57 -18.18 1.22
C THR A 325 13.39 -19.11 1.48
N GLU A 326 13.54 -20.11 2.35
CA GLU A 326 12.48 -21.07 2.69
C GLU A 326 11.74 -20.73 4.00
N HIS A 327 12.10 -19.62 4.66
CA HIS A 327 11.46 -19.23 5.90
C HIS A 327 9.98 -18.84 5.67
N PRO A 328 9.03 -19.27 6.53
CA PRO A 328 7.60 -19.00 6.34
C PRO A 328 7.26 -17.51 6.11
N LEU A 329 7.90 -16.61 6.86
CA LEU A 329 7.69 -15.16 6.71
C LEU A 329 8.22 -14.62 5.37
N THR A 330 9.35 -15.13 4.88
CA THR A 330 9.89 -14.78 3.54
C THR A 330 8.90 -15.19 2.45
N LEU A 331 8.39 -16.42 2.53
CA LEU A 331 7.39 -16.94 1.60
C LEU A 331 6.06 -16.17 1.69
N SER A 332 5.68 -15.73 2.88
CA SER A 332 4.52 -14.85 3.08
C SER A 332 4.71 -13.48 2.44
N ALA A 333 5.88 -12.86 2.56
CA ALA A 333 6.19 -11.62 1.86
C ALA A 333 6.14 -11.79 0.33
N GLN A 334 6.78 -12.83 -0.22
CA GLN A 334 6.71 -13.16 -1.65
C GLN A 334 5.27 -13.42 -2.12
N HIS A 335 4.46 -14.09 -1.31
CA HIS A 335 3.03 -14.25 -1.60
C HIS A 335 2.29 -12.91 -1.68
N ARG A 336 2.61 -11.93 -0.82
CA ARG A 336 2.03 -10.58 -0.90
C ARG A 336 2.48 -9.82 -2.16
N VAL A 337 3.72 -10.01 -2.60
CA VAL A 337 4.21 -9.50 -3.89
C VAL A 337 3.36 -10.06 -5.02
N GLY A 338 3.16 -11.38 -5.09
CA GLY A 338 2.36 -12.04 -6.12
C GLY A 338 0.91 -11.53 -6.16
N ARG A 339 0.29 -11.33 -5.00
CA ARG A 339 -1.07 -10.76 -4.90
C ARG A 339 -1.14 -9.34 -5.43
N SER A 340 -0.15 -8.50 -5.12
CA SER A 340 -0.14 -7.10 -5.56
C SER A 340 0.14 -6.98 -7.06
N LEU A 341 1.03 -7.81 -7.61
CA LEU A 341 1.25 -7.94 -9.06
C LEU A 341 -0.05 -8.29 -9.80
N PHE A 342 -0.83 -9.25 -9.29
CA PHE A 342 -2.13 -9.61 -9.87
C PHE A 342 -3.08 -8.40 -9.92
N ARG A 343 -3.21 -7.65 -8.82
CA ARG A 343 -4.10 -6.48 -8.76
C ARG A 343 -3.65 -5.33 -9.67
N LEU A 344 -2.36 -5.24 -9.97
CA LEU A 344 -1.78 -4.28 -10.91
C LEU A 344 -1.85 -4.75 -12.37
N GLY A 345 -2.44 -5.92 -12.66
CA GLY A 345 -2.57 -6.44 -14.03
C GLY A 345 -1.34 -7.17 -14.56
N ARG A 346 -0.32 -7.40 -13.73
CA ARG A 346 0.92 -8.13 -14.09
C ARG A 346 0.71 -9.63 -13.87
N TYR A 347 -0.15 -10.24 -14.68
CA TYR A 347 -0.64 -11.60 -14.45
C TYR A 347 0.43 -12.67 -14.62
N GLU A 348 1.29 -12.55 -15.64
CA GLU A 348 2.38 -13.49 -15.89
C GLU A 348 3.39 -13.52 -14.73
N GLU A 349 3.78 -12.35 -14.24
CA GLU A 349 4.71 -12.23 -13.11
C GLU A 349 4.10 -12.73 -11.79
N SER A 350 2.81 -12.47 -11.59
CA SER A 350 2.06 -13.02 -10.46
C SER A 350 1.98 -14.55 -10.50
N GLU A 351 1.71 -15.12 -11.68
CA GLU A 351 1.66 -16.57 -11.91
C GLU A 351 3.00 -17.22 -11.58
N GLU A 352 4.08 -16.74 -12.20
CA GLU A 352 5.43 -17.28 -12.00
C GLU A 352 5.81 -17.27 -10.52
N LEU A 353 5.64 -16.14 -9.84
CA LEU A 353 5.99 -16.01 -8.43
C LEU A 353 5.12 -16.90 -7.53
N HIS A 354 3.80 -16.94 -7.75
CA HIS A 354 2.92 -17.81 -6.97
C HIS A 354 3.22 -19.29 -7.18
N ARG A 355 3.61 -19.71 -8.39
CA ARG A 355 4.04 -21.07 -8.67
C ARG A 355 5.33 -21.42 -7.91
N GLN A 356 6.32 -20.53 -7.90
CA GLN A 356 7.55 -20.71 -7.14
C GLN A 356 7.26 -20.82 -5.63
N VAL A 357 6.48 -19.90 -5.07
CA VAL A 357 6.10 -19.91 -3.64
C VAL A 357 5.34 -21.18 -3.27
N LEU A 358 4.39 -21.62 -4.12
CA LEU A 358 3.64 -22.86 -3.89
C LEU A 358 4.59 -24.06 -3.83
N GLN A 359 5.53 -24.18 -4.77
CA GLN A 359 6.49 -25.29 -4.81
C GLN A 359 7.38 -25.33 -3.56
N VAL A 360 7.83 -24.17 -3.04
CA VAL A 360 8.64 -24.12 -1.82
C VAL A 360 7.77 -24.48 -0.60
N ARG A 361 6.55 -23.93 -0.48
CA ARG A 361 5.63 -24.22 0.63
C ARG A 361 5.22 -25.69 0.68
N GLU A 362 5.02 -26.35 -0.47
CA GLU A 362 4.77 -27.79 -0.52
C GLU A 362 5.91 -28.62 0.06
N ARG A 363 7.15 -28.26 -0.27
CA ARG A 363 8.35 -28.94 0.25
C ARG A 363 8.59 -28.66 1.73
N ALA A 364 8.43 -27.41 2.16
CA ALA A 364 8.80 -26.96 3.51
C ALA A 364 7.69 -27.17 4.55
N LEU A 365 6.42 -26.90 4.19
CA LEU A 365 5.26 -26.91 5.09
C LEU A 365 4.33 -28.11 4.84
N GLY A 366 4.40 -28.72 3.66
CA GLY A 366 3.52 -29.80 3.23
C GLY A 366 2.31 -29.34 2.43
N VAL A 367 1.73 -30.28 1.67
CA VAL A 367 0.66 -30.02 0.68
C VAL A 367 -0.68 -29.58 1.30
N HIS A 368 -0.90 -29.87 2.59
CA HIS A 368 -2.12 -29.53 3.32
C HIS A 368 -1.95 -28.33 4.26
N HIS A 369 -0.77 -27.72 4.35
CA HIS A 369 -0.60 -26.55 5.21
C HIS A 369 -1.49 -25.38 4.75
N PRO A 370 -2.13 -24.62 5.67
CA PRO A 370 -2.99 -23.49 5.31
C PRO A 370 -2.37 -22.51 4.31
N ASP A 371 -1.09 -22.15 4.49
CA ASP A 371 -0.38 -21.24 3.58
C ASP A 371 -0.14 -21.85 2.18
N THR A 372 0.05 -23.18 2.11
CA THR A 372 0.16 -23.89 0.83
C THR A 372 -1.17 -23.84 0.09
N LEU A 373 -2.28 -24.07 0.80
CA LEU A 373 -3.63 -24.01 0.23
C LEU A 373 -4.02 -22.57 -0.18
N GLU A 374 -3.58 -21.56 0.57
CA GLU A 374 -3.73 -20.15 0.20
C GLU A 374 -2.93 -19.82 -1.08
N SER A 375 -1.77 -20.44 -1.27
CA SER A 375 -0.98 -20.30 -2.50
C SER A 375 -1.68 -20.93 -3.71
N CYS A 376 -2.30 -22.10 -3.54
CA CYS A 376 -3.17 -22.69 -4.59
C CYS A 376 -4.31 -21.72 -4.96
N PHE A 377 -4.99 -21.16 -3.96
CA PHE A 377 -6.09 -20.22 -4.17
C PHE A 377 -5.65 -18.90 -4.81
N ALA A 378 -4.41 -18.46 -4.59
CA ALA A 378 -3.87 -17.24 -5.22
C ALA A 378 -3.41 -17.49 -6.66
N LEU A 379 -2.64 -18.57 -6.91
CA LEU A 379 -2.13 -18.92 -8.24
C LEU A 379 -3.24 -19.11 -9.29
N ARG A 380 -4.40 -19.60 -8.86
CA ARG A 380 -5.55 -19.78 -9.74
C ARG A 380 -6.09 -18.47 -10.34
N GLN A 381 -5.90 -17.32 -9.68
CA GLN A 381 -6.40 -16.02 -10.13
C GLN A 381 -5.74 -15.53 -11.44
N PRO A 382 -4.40 -15.43 -11.54
CA PRO A 382 -3.77 -15.07 -12.80
C PRO A 382 -4.01 -16.12 -13.89
N LEU A 383 -4.05 -17.42 -13.56
CA LEU A 383 -4.37 -18.48 -14.52
C LEU A 383 -5.75 -18.28 -15.16
N HIS A 384 -6.75 -17.92 -14.36
CA HIS A 384 -8.10 -17.61 -14.84
C HIS A 384 -8.10 -16.46 -15.85
N LEU A 385 -7.41 -15.36 -15.55
CA LEU A 385 -7.34 -14.20 -16.44
C LEU A 385 -6.52 -14.46 -17.71
N MET A 386 -5.60 -15.43 -17.65
CA MET A 386 -4.87 -15.97 -18.80
C MET A 386 -5.63 -17.08 -19.54
N GLN A 387 -6.91 -17.33 -19.20
CA GLN A 387 -7.80 -18.33 -19.82
C GLN A 387 -7.31 -19.79 -19.69
N ARG A 388 -6.52 -20.09 -18.66
CA ARG A 388 -6.03 -21.46 -18.34
C ARG A 388 -6.98 -22.15 -17.35
N TYR A 389 -8.24 -22.28 -17.74
CA TYR A 389 -9.34 -22.68 -16.84
C TYR A 389 -9.19 -24.07 -16.20
N GLU A 390 -8.62 -25.03 -16.92
CA GLU A 390 -8.39 -26.38 -16.38
C GLU A 390 -7.39 -26.40 -15.21
N GLU A 391 -6.32 -25.58 -15.31
CA GLU A 391 -5.33 -25.46 -14.24
C GLU A 391 -5.88 -24.68 -13.04
N ASP A 392 -6.65 -23.62 -13.29
CA ASP A 392 -7.41 -22.89 -12.26
C ASP A 392 -8.33 -23.84 -11.50
N LEU A 393 -9.12 -24.63 -12.22
CA LEU A 393 -10.08 -25.57 -11.64
C LEU A 393 -9.39 -26.62 -10.78
N ALA A 394 -8.30 -27.21 -11.25
CA ALA A 394 -7.52 -28.17 -10.49
C ALA A 394 -6.97 -27.58 -9.18
N LEU A 395 -6.43 -26.35 -9.22
CA LEU A 395 -5.92 -25.66 -8.03
C LEU A 395 -7.04 -25.25 -7.08
N LEU A 396 -8.19 -24.83 -7.59
CA LEU A 396 -9.33 -24.42 -6.79
C LEU A 396 -10.00 -25.61 -6.08
N ARG A 397 -10.18 -26.75 -6.77
CA ARG A 397 -10.63 -28.01 -6.16
C ARG A 397 -9.71 -28.40 -5.02
N ARG A 398 -8.38 -28.43 -5.29
CA ARG A 398 -7.37 -28.74 -4.29
C ARG A 398 -7.43 -27.79 -3.08
N ALA A 399 -7.57 -26.48 -3.31
CA ALA A 399 -7.67 -25.51 -2.23
C ALA A 399 -8.93 -25.73 -1.39
N ALA A 400 -10.10 -25.92 -2.02
CA ALA A 400 -11.37 -26.13 -1.34
C ALA A 400 -11.38 -27.42 -0.50
N GLU A 401 -10.93 -28.54 -1.07
CA GLU A 401 -10.87 -29.84 -0.39
C GLU A 401 -9.87 -29.84 0.78
N GLY A 402 -8.69 -29.25 0.55
CA GLY A 402 -7.67 -29.11 1.58
C GLY A 402 -8.13 -28.22 2.74
N GLN A 403 -8.75 -27.07 2.43
CA GLN A 403 -9.29 -26.16 3.44
C GLN A 403 -10.44 -26.80 4.21
N GLN A 404 -11.31 -27.55 3.54
CA GLN A 404 -12.36 -28.32 4.20
C GLN A 404 -11.78 -29.34 5.19
N THR A 405 -10.70 -30.02 4.82
CA THR A 405 -10.06 -31.02 5.68
C THR A 405 -9.36 -30.39 6.89
N VAL A 406 -8.69 -29.26 6.70
CA VAL A 406 -7.82 -28.65 7.73
C VAL A 406 -8.55 -27.61 8.60
N LEU A 407 -9.42 -26.79 8.00
CA LEU A 407 -10.15 -25.71 8.67
C LEU A 407 -11.59 -26.09 8.99
N GLY A 408 -12.13 -27.11 8.30
CA GLY A 408 -13.52 -27.51 8.39
C GLY A 408 -14.37 -27.02 7.21
N ALA A 409 -15.48 -27.73 6.95
CA ALA A 409 -16.38 -27.49 5.83
C ALA A 409 -17.09 -26.12 5.89
N THR A 410 -17.35 -25.61 7.10
CA THR A 410 -18.09 -24.36 7.36
C THR A 410 -17.16 -23.17 7.62
N HIS A 411 -15.84 -23.34 7.52
CA HIS A 411 -14.90 -22.25 7.71
C HIS A 411 -15.03 -21.19 6.58
N PRO A 412 -15.00 -19.88 6.88
CA PRO A 412 -15.21 -18.83 5.87
C PRO A 412 -14.31 -18.93 4.63
N LYS A 413 -13.02 -19.27 4.80
CA LYS A 413 -12.10 -19.50 3.66
C LYS A 413 -12.54 -20.68 2.78
N THR A 414 -12.95 -21.81 3.39
CA THR A 414 -13.45 -23.00 2.68
C THR A 414 -14.70 -22.65 1.87
N LEU A 415 -15.65 -21.96 2.50
CA LEU A 415 -16.90 -21.54 1.86
C LEU A 415 -16.65 -20.54 0.73
N LYS A 416 -15.69 -19.62 0.88
CA LYS A 416 -15.31 -18.73 -0.21
C LYS A 416 -14.74 -19.49 -1.40
N SER A 417 -13.82 -20.43 -1.18
CA SER A 417 -13.27 -21.28 -2.24
C SER A 417 -14.34 -22.09 -2.94
N ARG A 418 -15.24 -22.75 -2.19
CA ARG A 418 -16.37 -23.49 -2.76
C ARG A 418 -17.32 -22.58 -3.54
N SER A 419 -17.61 -21.37 -3.06
CA SER A 419 -18.48 -20.43 -3.79
C SER A 419 -17.91 -20.04 -5.15
N ILE A 420 -16.58 -19.89 -5.26
CA ILE A 420 -15.91 -19.59 -6.54
C ILE A 420 -15.86 -20.85 -7.41
N LEU A 421 -15.70 -22.04 -6.80
CA LEU A 421 -15.71 -23.30 -7.54
C LEU A 421 -17.03 -23.49 -8.31
N ILE A 422 -18.17 -23.07 -7.74
CA ILE A 422 -19.48 -23.12 -8.40
C ILE A 422 -19.47 -22.44 -9.78
N VAL A 423 -18.95 -21.21 -9.87
CA VAL A 423 -18.96 -20.47 -11.14
C VAL A 423 -17.98 -21.09 -12.14
N LEU A 424 -16.81 -21.53 -11.69
CA LEU A 424 -15.82 -22.14 -12.57
C LEU A 424 -16.27 -23.50 -13.12
N LEU A 425 -16.98 -24.31 -12.31
CA LEU A 425 -17.59 -25.55 -12.78
C LEU A 425 -18.61 -25.28 -13.90
N ALA A 426 -19.39 -24.20 -13.79
CA ALA A 426 -20.33 -23.80 -14.84
C ALA A 426 -19.62 -23.34 -16.12
N GLU A 427 -18.51 -22.61 -16.00
CA GLU A 427 -17.73 -22.12 -17.14
C GLU A 427 -17.01 -23.24 -17.89
N VAL A 428 -16.49 -24.25 -17.17
CA VAL A 428 -15.82 -25.42 -17.76
C VAL A 428 -16.83 -26.49 -18.21
N GLY A 429 -18.08 -26.42 -17.77
CA GLY A 429 -19.15 -27.34 -18.17
C GLY A 429 -19.24 -28.63 -17.35
N GLU A 430 -18.76 -28.61 -16.11
CA GLU A 430 -18.73 -29.75 -15.18
C GLU A 430 -20.06 -29.91 -14.42
N ASP A 431 -21.13 -30.20 -15.17
CA ASP A 431 -22.53 -30.23 -14.67
C ASP A 431 -22.73 -31.18 -13.47
N GLN A 432 -22.13 -32.37 -13.51
CA GLN A 432 -22.33 -33.38 -12.46
C GLN A 432 -21.78 -32.92 -11.11
N GLU A 433 -20.59 -32.33 -11.10
CA GLU A 433 -19.99 -31.81 -9.87
C GLU A 433 -20.71 -30.54 -9.43
N PHE A 434 -21.06 -29.64 -10.37
CA PHE A 434 -21.84 -28.45 -10.08
C PHE A 434 -23.16 -28.79 -9.35
N GLY A 435 -23.92 -29.75 -9.87
CA GLY A 435 -25.21 -30.16 -9.31
C GLY A 435 -25.14 -30.70 -7.88
N ARG A 436 -23.98 -31.23 -7.47
CA ARG A 436 -23.70 -31.64 -6.08
C ARG A 436 -23.19 -30.47 -5.23
N THR A 437 -22.18 -29.77 -5.72
CA THR A 437 -21.41 -28.78 -4.95
C THR A 437 -22.21 -27.50 -4.70
N ALA A 438 -22.97 -27.01 -5.68
CA ALA A 438 -23.64 -25.72 -5.60
C ALA A 438 -24.74 -25.62 -4.52
N PRO A 439 -25.74 -26.53 -4.46
CA PRO A 439 -26.77 -26.46 -3.42
C PRO A 439 -26.21 -26.64 -2.01
N ASP A 440 -25.28 -27.58 -1.82
CA ASP A 440 -24.64 -27.84 -0.52
C ASP A 440 -23.84 -26.62 -0.05
N THR A 441 -23.10 -25.97 -0.94
CA THR A 441 -22.31 -24.78 -0.59
C THR A 441 -23.18 -23.60 -0.20
N VAL A 442 -24.30 -23.38 -0.89
CA VAL A 442 -25.24 -22.31 -0.53
C VAL A 442 -25.84 -22.59 0.86
N ALA A 443 -26.30 -23.81 1.11
CA ALA A 443 -26.84 -24.19 2.41
C ALA A 443 -25.83 -24.03 3.55
N ASP A 444 -24.58 -24.47 3.35
CA ASP A 444 -23.50 -24.31 4.33
C ASP A 444 -23.18 -22.83 4.59
N CYS A 445 -23.17 -21.98 3.54
CA CYS A 445 -22.97 -20.54 3.70
C CYS A 445 -24.08 -19.89 4.52
N GLU A 446 -25.34 -20.22 4.22
CA GLU A 446 -26.49 -19.69 4.95
C GLU A 446 -26.46 -20.08 6.43
N GLN A 447 -26.17 -21.34 6.72
CA GLN A 447 -26.11 -21.85 8.09
C GLN A 447 -24.93 -21.27 8.88
N ALA A 448 -23.75 -21.16 8.27
CA ALA A 448 -22.52 -20.81 8.99
C ALA A 448 -22.26 -19.30 9.03
N LEU A 449 -22.55 -18.57 7.94
CA LEU A 449 -22.22 -17.16 7.78
C LEU A 449 -23.46 -16.25 7.87
N GLY A 450 -24.66 -16.81 7.70
CA GLY A 450 -25.91 -16.07 7.64
C GLY A 450 -26.26 -15.60 6.23
N HIS A 451 -27.52 -15.19 6.05
CA HIS A 451 -28.09 -14.84 4.74
C HIS A 451 -27.48 -13.58 4.11
N ASP A 452 -27.02 -12.63 4.93
CA ASP A 452 -26.55 -11.31 4.50
C ASP A 452 -25.02 -11.28 4.27
N HIS A 453 -24.31 -12.37 4.56
CA HIS A 453 -22.86 -12.40 4.41
C HIS A 453 -22.45 -12.36 2.92
N PRO A 454 -21.42 -11.58 2.54
CA PRO A 454 -21.00 -11.44 1.14
C PRO A 454 -20.76 -12.78 0.42
N THR A 455 -20.07 -13.73 1.07
CA THR A 455 -19.86 -15.08 0.51
C THR A 455 -21.16 -15.84 0.25
N THR A 456 -22.19 -15.68 1.11
CA THR A 456 -23.51 -16.31 0.91
C THR A 456 -24.20 -15.71 -0.32
N LEU A 457 -24.17 -14.39 -0.46
CA LEU A 457 -24.72 -13.71 -1.63
C LEU A 457 -23.96 -14.07 -2.91
N ASP A 458 -22.64 -14.21 -2.86
CA ASP A 458 -21.84 -14.66 -4.01
C ASP A 458 -22.18 -16.11 -4.38
N ALA A 459 -22.28 -17.02 -3.40
CA ALA A 459 -22.62 -18.42 -3.65
C ALA A 459 -23.99 -18.59 -4.31
N ARG A 460 -25.02 -17.84 -3.84
CA ARG A 460 -26.35 -17.83 -4.46
C ARG A 460 -26.33 -17.30 -5.89
N LEU A 461 -25.60 -16.21 -6.13
CA LEU A 461 -25.46 -15.62 -7.46
C LEU A 461 -24.78 -16.61 -8.42
N ASN A 462 -23.68 -17.23 -7.97
CA ASN A 462 -22.94 -18.21 -8.76
C ASN A 462 -23.75 -19.47 -9.03
N TYR A 463 -24.57 -19.92 -8.07
CA TYR A 463 -25.47 -21.05 -8.28
C TYR A 463 -26.56 -20.72 -9.31
N ALA A 464 -27.21 -19.56 -9.20
CA ALA A 464 -28.20 -19.12 -10.19
C ALA A 464 -27.58 -18.98 -11.60
N TYR A 465 -26.36 -18.46 -11.69
CA TYR A 465 -25.62 -18.37 -12.95
C TYR A 465 -25.32 -19.75 -13.54
N GLY A 466 -24.83 -20.70 -12.74
CA GLY A 466 -24.55 -22.03 -13.26
C GLY A 466 -25.81 -22.79 -13.68
N LEU A 467 -26.93 -22.64 -12.95
CA LEU A 467 -28.22 -23.18 -13.38
C LEU A 467 -28.64 -22.64 -14.74
N LEU A 468 -28.44 -21.34 -14.98
CA LEU A 468 -28.68 -20.72 -16.27
C LEU A 468 -27.79 -21.32 -17.37
N GLN A 469 -26.48 -21.50 -17.11
CA GLN A 469 -25.55 -22.10 -18.08
C GLN A 469 -25.94 -23.53 -18.46
N PHE A 470 -26.46 -24.31 -17.51
CA PHE A 470 -26.95 -25.67 -17.75
C PHE A 470 -28.41 -25.74 -18.21
N GLY A 471 -29.01 -24.59 -18.57
CA GLY A 471 -30.34 -24.52 -19.18
C GLY A 471 -31.52 -24.63 -18.21
N ASP A 472 -31.28 -24.56 -16.90
CA ASP A 472 -32.30 -24.63 -15.85
C ASP A 472 -32.72 -23.22 -15.36
N ALA A 473 -33.20 -22.40 -16.30
CA ALA A 473 -33.64 -21.03 -16.02
C ALA A 473 -34.79 -20.98 -15.01
N GLN A 474 -35.64 -22.00 -14.96
CA GLN A 474 -36.76 -22.11 -14.04
C GLN A 474 -36.29 -22.18 -12.57
N ARG A 475 -35.22 -22.93 -12.28
CA ARG A 475 -34.64 -22.95 -10.93
C ARG A 475 -33.75 -21.75 -10.66
N ALA A 476 -33.15 -21.15 -11.69
CA ALA A 476 -32.32 -19.96 -11.55
C ALA A 476 -33.14 -18.71 -11.15
N GLU A 477 -34.36 -18.54 -11.68
CA GLU A 477 -35.19 -17.34 -11.48
C GLU A 477 -35.43 -16.96 -10.01
N PRO A 478 -35.96 -17.85 -9.14
CA PRO A 478 -36.21 -17.47 -7.74
C PRO A 478 -34.92 -17.11 -7.00
N LEU A 479 -33.80 -17.77 -7.31
CA LEU A 479 -32.49 -17.50 -6.70
C LEU A 479 -31.93 -16.14 -7.16
N ALA A 480 -32.02 -15.85 -8.46
CA ALA A 480 -31.58 -14.57 -9.02
C ALA A 480 -32.41 -13.40 -8.49
N ARG A 481 -33.74 -13.54 -8.41
CA ARG A 481 -34.65 -12.52 -7.89
C ARG A 481 -34.39 -12.24 -6.40
N GLN A 482 -34.18 -13.30 -5.60
CA GLN A 482 -33.85 -13.14 -4.19
C GLN A 482 -32.47 -12.48 -4.00
N ASN A 483 -31.45 -12.88 -4.78
CA ASN A 483 -30.12 -12.28 -4.69
C ASN A 483 -30.13 -10.78 -5.01
N LEU A 484 -30.86 -10.37 -6.06
CA LEU A 484 -31.02 -8.97 -6.42
C LEU A 484 -31.66 -8.18 -5.27
N ALA A 485 -32.78 -8.67 -4.73
CA ALA A 485 -33.48 -8.00 -3.63
C ALA A 485 -32.59 -7.85 -2.37
N ASP A 486 -31.81 -8.88 -2.04
CA ASP A 486 -30.87 -8.81 -0.92
C ASP A 486 -29.75 -7.79 -1.17
N ARG A 487 -29.18 -7.74 -2.39
CA ARG A 487 -28.12 -6.78 -2.72
C ARG A 487 -28.62 -5.34 -2.81
N GLU A 488 -29.83 -5.12 -3.32
CA GLU A 488 -30.49 -3.81 -3.29
C GLU A 488 -30.70 -3.32 -1.86
N ARG A 489 -31.17 -4.20 -0.96
CA ARG A 489 -31.37 -3.87 0.45
C ARG A 489 -30.05 -3.56 1.17
N LEU A 490 -28.98 -4.31 0.89
CA LEU A 490 -27.72 -4.22 1.63
C LEU A 490 -26.77 -3.15 1.09
N HIS A 491 -26.66 -3.02 -0.23
CA HIS A 491 -25.68 -2.13 -0.87
C HIS A 491 -26.32 -0.96 -1.63
N GLY A 492 -27.64 -0.99 -1.85
CA GLY A 492 -28.34 -0.04 -2.70
C GLY A 492 -28.43 -0.49 -4.16
N PRO A 493 -29.33 0.13 -4.94
CA PRO A 493 -29.64 -0.27 -6.31
C PRO A 493 -28.46 -0.03 -7.28
N GLU A 494 -27.66 1.01 -7.04
CA GLU A 494 -26.56 1.40 -7.93
C GLU A 494 -25.24 0.66 -7.64
N HIS A 495 -25.16 -0.15 -6.58
CA HIS A 495 -23.90 -0.80 -6.23
C HIS A 495 -23.46 -1.80 -7.33
N PRO A 496 -22.16 -1.87 -7.70
CA PRO A 496 -21.71 -2.71 -8.82
C PRO A 496 -22.12 -4.19 -8.71
N LEU A 497 -22.14 -4.74 -7.50
CA LEU A 497 -22.61 -6.12 -7.26
C LEU A 497 -24.13 -6.27 -7.42
N THR A 498 -24.90 -5.23 -7.11
CA THR A 498 -26.36 -5.21 -7.37
C THR A 498 -26.61 -5.19 -8.88
N LEU A 499 -25.87 -4.38 -9.63
CA LEU A 499 -25.95 -4.34 -11.10
C LEU A 499 -25.54 -5.67 -11.75
N ALA A 500 -24.63 -6.43 -11.14
CA ALA A 500 -24.31 -7.80 -11.56
C ALA A 500 -25.48 -8.77 -11.36
N ALA A 501 -26.13 -8.74 -10.19
CA ALA A 501 -27.34 -9.53 -9.92
C ALA A 501 -28.50 -9.15 -10.85
N LEU A 502 -28.65 -7.86 -11.15
CA LEU A 502 -29.63 -7.34 -12.09
C LEU A 502 -29.40 -7.87 -13.51
N SER A 503 -28.13 -7.91 -13.94
CA SER A 503 -27.73 -8.49 -15.23
C SER A 503 -28.03 -9.99 -15.29
N LEU A 504 -27.79 -10.73 -14.20
CA LEU A 504 -28.11 -12.16 -14.13
C LEU A 504 -29.62 -12.40 -14.24
N LEU A 505 -30.43 -11.67 -13.49
CA LEU A 505 -31.89 -11.80 -13.57
C LEU A 505 -32.40 -11.48 -14.98
N SER A 506 -31.85 -10.45 -15.64
CA SER A 506 -32.17 -10.15 -17.04
C SER A 506 -31.90 -11.35 -17.97
N MET A 507 -30.74 -11.99 -17.85
CA MET A 507 -30.40 -13.17 -18.66
C MET A 507 -31.34 -14.35 -18.36
N VAL A 508 -31.68 -14.58 -17.09
CA VAL A 508 -32.63 -15.63 -16.71
C VAL A 508 -34.02 -15.36 -17.30
N SER A 509 -34.54 -14.13 -17.16
CA SER A 509 -35.82 -13.72 -17.74
C SER A 509 -35.84 -13.88 -19.27
N ALA A 510 -34.72 -13.63 -19.95
CA ALA A 510 -34.60 -13.85 -21.39
C ALA A 510 -34.75 -15.32 -21.78
N GLU A 511 -34.11 -16.24 -21.05
CA GLU A 511 -34.25 -17.69 -21.26
C GLU A 511 -35.66 -18.20 -20.92
N LEU A 512 -36.37 -17.51 -20.03
CA LEU A 512 -37.79 -17.74 -19.75
C LEU A 512 -38.75 -17.06 -20.73
N HIS A 513 -38.23 -16.40 -21.77
CA HIS A 513 -38.99 -15.63 -22.75
C HIS A 513 -39.83 -14.47 -22.15
N GLN A 514 -39.44 -13.99 -20.96
CA GLN A 514 -39.98 -12.80 -20.31
C GLN A 514 -39.29 -11.54 -20.88
N TRP A 515 -39.44 -11.33 -22.18
CA TRP A 515 -38.63 -10.36 -22.94
C TRP A 515 -38.71 -8.92 -22.41
N VAL A 516 -39.89 -8.48 -21.99
CA VAL A 516 -40.10 -7.11 -21.47
C VAL A 516 -39.27 -6.89 -20.21
N GLU A 517 -39.39 -7.79 -19.23
CA GLU A 517 -38.61 -7.73 -17.98
C GLU A 517 -37.11 -7.82 -18.28
N ALA A 518 -36.67 -8.75 -19.12
CA ALA A 518 -35.26 -8.91 -19.48
C ALA A 518 -34.64 -7.62 -20.04
N ILE A 519 -35.32 -6.97 -20.99
CA ILE A 519 -34.85 -5.74 -21.64
C ILE A 519 -34.84 -4.58 -20.62
N GLU A 520 -35.87 -4.43 -19.81
CA GLU A 520 -35.96 -3.38 -18.78
C GLU A 520 -34.82 -3.50 -17.76
N LEU A 521 -34.60 -4.70 -17.21
CA LEU A 521 -33.54 -4.94 -16.24
C LEU A 521 -32.14 -4.64 -16.82
N MET A 522 -31.87 -5.05 -18.06
CA MET A 522 -30.57 -4.77 -18.68
C MET A 522 -30.39 -3.28 -18.98
N ARG A 523 -31.42 -2.58 -19.47
CA ARG A 523 -31.37 -1.12 -19.67
C ARG A 523 -31.06 -0.37 -18.39
N HIS A 524 -31.72 -0.75 -17.28
CA HIS A 524 -31.43 -0.18 -15.97
C HIS A 524 -29.96 -0.43 -15.56
N ALA A 525 -29.48 -1.67 -15.70
CA ALA A 525 -28.10 -2.00 -15.36
C ALA A 525 -27.07 -1.18 -16.16
N VAL A 526 -27.33 -0.93 -17.43
CA VAL A 526 -26.43 -0.16 -18.31
C VAL A 526 -26.45 1.32 -18.01
N ALA A 527 -27.64 1.90 -17.82
CA ALA A 527 -27.78 3.31 -17.46
C ALA A 527 -27.06 3.65 -16.15
N ASP A 528 -27.16 2.77 -15.16
CA ASP A 528 -26.48 2.95 -13.88
C ASP A 528 -24.97 2.78 -13.99
N ARG A 529 -24.49 1.79 -14.77
CA ARG A 529 -23.05 1.63 -15.08
C ARG A 529 -22.48 2.86 -15.77
N GLU A 530 -23.21 3.44 -16.72
CA GLU A 530 -22.79 4.64 -17.43
C GLU A 530 -22.71 5.86 -16.50
N ARG A 531 -23.69 6.01 -15.60
CA ARG A 531 -23.67 7.08 -14.59
C ARG A 531 -22.49 6.95 -13.61
N LEU A 532 -22.18 5.72 -13.18
CA LEU A 532 -21.15 5.45 -12.17
C LEU A 532 -19.73 5.48 -12.72
N PHE A 533 -19.51 4.84 -13.87
CA PHE A 533 -18.17 4.63 -14.43
C PHE A 533 -17.87 5.55 -15.62
N GLY A 534 -18.87 6.27 -16.12
CA GLY A 534 -18.79 7.05 -17.34
C GLY A 534 -19.03 6.22 -18.60
N PRO A 535 -19.34 6.88 -19.72
CA PRO A 535 -19.71 6.22 -20.97
C PRO A 535 -18.59 5.34 -21.54
N ASP A 536 -17.34 5.65 -21.26
CA ASP A 536 -16.17 4.96 -21.82
C ASP A 536 -15.74 3.71 -21.03
N HIS A 537 -16.45 3.36 -19.95
CA HIS A 537 -16.14 2.14 -19.22
C HIS A 537 -16.55 0.90 -20.03
N PRO A 538 -15.71 -0.16 -20.15
CA PRO A 538 -15.99 -1.34 -20.98
C PRO A 538 -17.35 -2.04 -20.75
N PHE A 539 -17.90 -1.96 -19.53
CA PHE A 539 -19.21 -2.52 -19.21
C PHE A 539 -20.40 -1.80 -19.87
N VAL A 540 -20.25 -0.52 -20.25
CA VAL A 540 -21.32 0.26 -20.89
C VAL A 540 -21.58 -0.23 -22.32
N PRO A 541 -20.60 -0.23 -23.25
CA PRO A 541 -20.84 -0.73 -24.60
C PRO A 541 -21.21 -2.22 -24.60
N ARG A 542 -20.63 -3.03 -23.70
CA ARG A 542 -21.01 -4.45 -23.55
C ARG A 542 -22.49 -4.62 -23.22
N GLY A 543 -22.99 -3.86 -22.24
CA GLY A 543 -24.40 -3.97 -21.87
C GLY A 543 -25.34 -3.39 -22.93
N HIS A 544 -24.96 -2.35 -23.68
CA HIS A 544 -25.74 -1.89 -24.83
C HIS A 544 -25.86 -2.96 -25.92
N VAL A 545 -24.78 -3.72 -26.18
CA VAL A 545 -24.83 -4.88 -27.10
C VAL A 545 -25.76 -5.97 -26.57
N GLU A 546 -25.77 -6.20 -25.25
CA GLU A 546 -26.68 -7.16 -24.63
C GLU A 546 -28.15 -6.71 -24.79
N VAL A 547 -28.47 -5.44 -24.55
CA VAL A 547 -29.81 -4.89 -24.82
C VAL A 547 -30.20 -5.08 -26.29
N ALA A 548 -29.29 -4.79 -27.23
CA ALA A 548 -29.55 -4.96 -28.67
C ALA A 548 -29.82 -6.43 -29.02
N THR A 549 -29.10 -7.35 -28.40
CA THR A 549 -29.29 -8.80 -28.58
C THR A 549 -30.64 -9.26 -28.03
N LEU A 550 -31.03 -8.78 -26.84
CA LEU A 550 -32.34 -9.06 -26.24
C LEU A 550 -33.48 -8.52 -27.10
N LEU A 551 -33.37 -7.29 -27.61
CA LEU A 551 -34.34 -6.69 -28.53
C LEU A 551 -34.49 -7.53 -29.81
N ALA A 552 -33.38 -7.99 -30.39
CA ALA A 552 -33.40 -8.84 -31.58
C ALA A 552 -34.10 -10.17 -31.32
N ARG A 553 -33.78 -10.84 -30.18
CA ARG A 553 -34.43 -12.09 -29.75
C ARG A 553 -35.93 -11.92 -29.47
N ALA A 554 -36.34 -10.75 -28.98
CA ALA A 554 -37.73 -10.39 -28.77
C ALA A 554 -38.50 -10.00 -30.06
N GLY A 555 -37.82 -9.99 -31.21
CA GLY A 555 -38.40 -9.61 -32.51
C GLY A 555 -38.46 -8.10 -32.77
N GLN A 556 -37.87 -7.27 -31.91
CA GLN A 556 -37.80 -5.81 -32.04
C GLN A 556 -36.59 -5.40 -32.90
N ILE A 557 -36.56 -5.87 -34.15
CA ILE A 557 -35.38 -5.81 -35.02
C ILE A 557 -34.92 -4.38 -35.32
N GLU A 558 -35.84 -3.45 -35.61
CA GLU A 558 -35.48 -2.07 -35.96
C GLU A 558 -34.77 -1.35 -34.80
N GLU A 559 -35.27 -1.52 -33.58
CA GLU A 559 -34.69 -0.92 -32.39
C GLU A 559 -33.35 -1.57 -32.04
N ALA A 560 -33.25 -2.90 -32.15
CA ALA A 560 -32.02 -3.65 -31.99
C ALA A 560 -30.92 -3.15 -32.93
N GLN A 561 -31.23 -3.02 -34.23
CA GLN A 561 -30.28 -2.52 -35.24
C GLN A 561 -29.91 -1.07 -35.02
N THR A 562 -30.84 -0.23 -34.57
CA THR A 562 -30.57 1.17 -34.25
C THR A 562 -29.57 1.28 -33.10
N LEU A 563 -29.79 0.53 -32.01
CA LEU A 563 -28.89 0.51 -30.87
C LEU A 563 -27.52 -0.09 -31.22
N ALA A 564 -27.50 -1.22 -31.93
CA ALA A 564 -26.26 -1.87 -32.38
C ALA A 564 -25.41 -0.93 -33.26
N ARG A 565 -26.05 -0.18 -34.17
CA ARG A 565 -25.37 0.80 -35.04
C ARG A 565 -24.80 1.97 -34.24
N ALA A 566 -25.50 2.40 -33.19
CA ALA A 566 -25.06 3.48 -32.32
C ALA A 566 -23.87 3.07 -31.44
N VAL A 567 -23.86 1.84 -30.90
CA VAL A 567 -22.81 1.39 -29.98
C VAL A 567 -21.58 0.82 -30.70
N LEU A 568 -21.70 0.30 -31.92
CA LEU A 568 -20.59 -0.36 -32.63
C LEU A 568 -19.29 0.47 -32.70
N PRO A 569 -19.30 1.78 -33.05
CA PRO A 569 -18.08 2.59 -33.05
C PRO A 569 -17.42 2.68 -31.67
N GLN A 570 -18.22 2.67 -30.61
CA GLN A 570 -17.73 2.66 -29.24
C GLN A 570 -17.14 1.30 -28.86
N CYS A 571 -17.77 0.19 -29.26
CA CYS A 571 -17.22 -1.16 -29.08
C CYS A 571 -15.86 -1.29 -29.79
N GLU A 572 -15.76 -0.85 -31.05
CA GLU A 572 -14.52 -0.93 -31.82
C GLU A 572 -13.38 -0.12 -31.18
N ARG A 573 -13.69 1.08 -30.66
CA ARG A 573 -12.70 1.94 -30.00
C ARG A 573 -12.26 1.40 -28.64
N ILE A 574 -13.18 0.90 -27.82
CA ILE A 574 -12.92 0.56 -26.40
C ILE A 574 -12.52 -0.91 -26.25
N LEU A 575 -13.25 -1.82 -26.88
CA LEU A 575 -13.05 -3.26 -26.74
C LEU A 575 -12.15 -3.83 -27.84
N GLY A 576 -12.07 -3.15 -28.99
CA GLY A 576 -11.35 -3.61 -30.18
C GLY A 576 -12.28 -4.25 -31.21
N SER A 577 -11.81 -4.33 -32.46
CA SER A 577 -12.59 -4.82 -33.60
C SER A 577 -12.96 -6.30 -33.50
N ASP A 578 -12.12 -7.09 -32.84
CA ASP A 578 -12.21 -8.55 -32.82
C ASP A 578 -12.78 -9.08 -31.49
N HIS A 579 -13.11 -8.16 -30.57
CA HIS A 579 -13.70 -8.53 -29.29
C HIS A 579 -15.08 -9.20 -29.49
N PRO A 580 -15.42 -10.26 -28.73
CA PRO A 580 -16.67 -11.00 -28.92
C PRO A 580 -17.93 -10.13 -28.93
N GLU A 581 -18.00 -9.13 -28.06
CA GLU A 581 -19.13 -8.20 -27.99
C GLU A 581 -19.21 -7.27 -29.22
N THR A 582 -18.05 -6.86 -29.78
CA THR A 582 -18.01 -6.10 -31.04
C THR A 582 -18.53 -6.96 -32.20
N LEU A 583 -18.17 -8.25 -32.22
CA LEU A 583 -18.69 -9.20 -33.20
C LEU A 583 -20.20 -9.43 -33.05
N ARG A 584 -20.71 -9.58 -31.82
CA ARG A 584 -22.16 -9.67 -31.56
C ARG A 584 -22.91 -8.42 -32.02
N ALA A 585 -22.37 -7.23 -31.78
CA ALA A 585 -22.96 -5.99 -32.28
C ALA A 585 -23.13 -6.01 -33.81
N ARG A 586 -22.12 -6.49 -34.54
CA ARG A 586 -22.20 -6.67 -36.00
C ARG A 586 -23.23 -7.74 -36.39
N GLN A 587 -23.29 -8.86 -35.66
CA GLN A 587 -24.30 -9.90 -35.92
C GLN A 587 -25.73 -9.38 -35.80
N VAL A 588 -26.02 -8.50 -34.82
CA VAL A 588 -27.34 -7.86 -34.67
C VAL A 588 -27.69 -6.98 -35.88
N LEU A 589 -26.71 -6.37 -36.55
CA LEU A 589 -26.92 -5.58 -37.76
C LEU A 589 -27.24 -6.42 -39.01
N GLY A 590 -27.02 -7.74 -38.95
CA GLY A 590 -27.10 -8.64 -40.09
C GLY A 590 -25.79 -8.74 -40.88
N PRO A 591 -25.70 -9.71 -41.83
CA PRO A 591 -24.55 -9.87 -42.72
C PRO A 591 -24.34 -8.70 -43.70
#